data_AF-A0A9D8AXT4-F1
#
_entry.id   AF-A0A9D8AXT4-F1
#
_cell.length_a   1.000
_cell.length_b   1.000
_cell.length_c   1.000
_cell.angle_alpha   90.00
_cell.angle_beta   90.00
_cell.angle_gamma   90.00
#
_symmetry.space_group_name_H-M   'P 1'
#
loop_
_entity.id
_entity.type
_entity.pdbx_description
1 polymer ?
#
loop_
_entity_poly.entity_id
_entity_poly.type
_entity_poly.pdbx_seq_one_letter_code
_entity_poly.pdbx_strand_id
1 'polypeptide(L)'
;MPGFEPDFDDTEWTEGWRHVPIVQVPPGAHPSGYRVQRHILQQADVFGRRYRLSSPLDCAFLYDPDGRLWMSNTPQERMMMYNNGCRSYGRVLVGGLGLGLYPQYAAMGAAGEATSFTIVEHSAAIRAIVEPTLRESLSLPLEIETGDIEQWLSGPVTTRYDTIFVDTWDTLDAALLPTINALRDLALLHLAPHGRALMWGYRWMVRLFEEACRQLLAVSPSERRGWLTAGERASASAMALLTPVVDHFQGRAAEDVDEALAWCRHYAIHCVE
;
A
#
# COMPACT_ATOMS: atom_id res chain seq x y z
N MET A 1 -20.88 -0.56 -8.24
CA MET A 1 -20.18 -1.81 -7.89
C MET A 1 -19.10 -1.46 -6.91
N PRO A 2 -19.10 -2.03 -5.71
CA PRO A 2 -17.89 -2.00 -4.90
C PRO A 2 -17.35 -3.44 -4.75
N GLY A 3 -16.03 -3.48 -4.80
CA GLY A 3 -15.15 -4.62 -5.01
C GLY A 3 -13.75 -4.02 -4.98
N PHE A 4 -12.96 -4.17 -6.03
CA PHE A 4 -11.68 -3.46 -6.17
C PHE A 4 -11.74 -2.41 -7.29
N GLU A 5 -11.28 -1.19 -7.00
CA GLU A 5 -11.18 -0.08 -7.97
C GLU A 5 -9.69 0.17 -8.30
N PRO A 6 -9.15 -0.39 -9.40
CA PRO A 6 -7.71 -0.27 -9.72
C PRO A 6 -7.27 1.17 -10.04
N ASP A 7 -8.24 2.07 -10.24
CA ASP A 7 -8.05 3.47 -10.62
C ASP A 7 -8.06 4.40 -9.39
N PHE A 8 -8.43 3.88 -8.23
CA PHE A 8 -8.36 4.64 -6.98
C PHE A 8 -6.90 4.98 -6.66
N ASP A 9 -6.62 6.27 -6.56
CA ASP A 9 -5.29 6.80 -6.35
C ASP A 9 -5.14 7.34 -4.93
N ASP A 10 -4.58 6.54 -4.04
CA ASP A 10 -4.27 6.99 -2.69
C ASP A 10 -3.06 7.95 -2.64
N THR A 11 -2.40 8.23 -3.76
CA THR A 11 -1.38 9.27 -3.88
C THR A 11 -1.93 10.65 -4.23
N GLU A 12 -3.26 10.79 -4.32
CA GLU A 12 -3.89 12.08 -4.57
C GLU A 12 -3.50 13.11 -3.49
N TRP A 13 -3.01 14.27 -3.95
CA TRP A 13 -2.60 15.36 -3.07
C TRP A 13 -3.81 15.93 -2.36
N THR A 14 -3.80 15.82 -1.03
CA THR A 14 -4.85 16.35 -0.17
C THR A 14 -4.25 16.97 1.08
N GLU A 15 -4.99 17.89 1.68
CA GLU A 15 -4.61 18.54 2.94
C GLU A 15 -5.43 18.07 4.14
N GLY A 16 -6.47 17.27 3.89
CA GLY A 16 -7.37 16.77 4.92
C GLY A 16 -6.65 16.00 6.03
N TRP A 17 -5.60 15.25 5.69
CA TRP A 17 -4.77 14.49 6.65
C TRP A 17 -4.16 15.36 7.76
N ARG A 18 -3.94 16.66 7.50
CA ARG A 18 -3.37 17.58 8.50
C ARG A 18 -4.37 18.01 9.57
N HIS A 19 -5.66 17.92 9.26
CA HIS A 19 -6.74 18.37 10.12
C HIS A 19 -7.27 17.27 11.02
N VAL A 20 -6.83 16.04 10.81
CA VAL A 20 -7.18 14.89 11.63
C VAL A 20 -6.13 14.72 12.73
N PRO A 21 -6.49 14.89 14.01
CA PRO A 21 -5.57 14.66 15.11
C PRO A 21 -5.28 13.16 15.21
N ILE A 22 -4.00 12.82 15.29
CA ILE A 22 -3.52 11.44 15.36
C ILE A 22 -2.64 11.26 16.57
N VAL A 23 -2.92 10.20 17.32
CA VAL A 23 -2.11 9.76 18.45
C VAL A 23 -0.95 8.95 17.89
N GLN A 24 0.27 9.38 18.20
CA GLN A 24 1.48 8.73 17.70
C GLN A 24 1.98 7.70 18.70
N VAL A 25 2.57 6.63 18.16
CA VAL A 25 3.32 5.67 18.96
C VAL A 25 4.46 6.42 19.66
N PRO A 26 4.57 6.32 21.00
CA PRO A 26 5.57 7.07 21.75
C PRO A 26 7.00 6.61 21.39
N PRO A 27 8.00 7.51 21.39
CA PRO A 27 9.39 7.13 21.17
C PRO A 27 9.90 6.24 22.31
N GLY A 28 10.71 5.25 21.98
CA GLY A 28 11.22 4.28 22.95
C GLY A 28 11.91 3.09 22.30
N ALA A 29 12.61 2.30 23.13
CA ALA A 29 13.15 1.00 22.73
C ALA A 29 12.26 -0.11 23.27
N HIS A 30 11.98 -1.12 22.45
CA HIS A 30 11.20 -2.30 22.82
C HIS A 30 12.13 -3.49 23.11
N PRO A 31 11.79 -4.41 24.04
CA PRO A 31 12.62 -5.57 24.36
C PRO A 31 12.96 -6.49 23.17
N SER A 32 12.19 -6.44 22.09
CA SER A 32 12.48 -7.18 20.85
C SER A 32 13.57 -6.55 19.98
N GLY A 33 14.17 -5.43 20.39
CA GLY A 33 15.22 -4.70 19.66
C GLY A 33 14.71 -3.55 18.79
N TYR A 34 13.41 -3.47 18.55
CA TYR A 34 12.80 -2.40 17.78
C TYR A 34 12.88 -1.05 18.51
N ARG A 35 12.96 0.04 17.75
CA ARG A 35 13.08 1.39 18.31
C ARG A 35 12.20 2.38 17.57
N VAL A 36 11.34 3.08 18.31
CA VAL A 36 10.57 4.23 17.81
C VAL A 36 11.35 5.49 18.11
N GLN A 37 11.63 6.29 17.09
CA GLN A 37 12.26 7.60 17.21
C GLN A 37 11.32 8.69 16.74
N ARG A 38 11.46 9.85 17.38
CA ARG A 38 10.75 11.08 17.01
C ARG A 38 11.59 11.90 16.05
N HIS A 39 11.00 12.36 14.95
CA HIS A 39 11.62 13.23 13.96
C HIS A 39 10.72 14.41 13.66
N ILE A 40 11.26 15.63 13.71
CA ILE A 40 10.54 16.84 13.33
C ILE A 40 10.90 17.22 11.90
N LEU A 41 9.94 17.13 10.99
CA LEU A 41 10.14 17.42 9.57
C LEU A 41 9.55 18.77 9.19
N GLN A 42 10.35 19.66 8.62
CA GLN A 42 9.85 20.87 7.92
C GLN A 42 9.72 20.65 6.41
N GLN A 43 10.40 19.61 5.90
CA GLN A 43 10.41 19.23 4.49
C GLN A 43 10.46 17.71 4.37
N ALA A 44 9.82 17.18 3.34
CA ALA A 44 9.84 15.77 2.98
C ALA A 44 9.77 15.63 1.46
N ASP A 45 10.21 14.49 0.92
CA ASP A 45 9.91 14.12 -0.46
C ASP A 45 8.61 13.32 -0.47
N VAL A 46 7.66 13.74 -1.30
CA VAL A 46 6.30 13.18 -1.37
C VAL A 46 6.00 12.94 -2.85
N PHE A 47 5.81 11.67 -3.22
CA PHE A 47 5.52 11.27 -4.60
C PHE A 47 6.53 11.85 -5.63
N GLY A 48 7.82 11.82 -5.28
CA GLY A 48 8.91 12.34 -6.11
C GLY A 48 9.04 13.88 -6.13
N ARG A 49 8.30 14.61 -5.28
CA ARG A 49 8.35 16.07 -5.20
C ARG A 49 8.78 16.54 -3.82
N ARG A 50 9.70 17.50 -3.77
CA ARG A 50 10.10 18.15 -2.52
C ARG A 50 8.95 18.99 -1.99
N TYR A 51 8.42 18.62 -0.84
CA TYR A 51 7.31 19.27 -0.18
C TYR A 51 7.78 20.00 1.08
N ARG A 52 7.47 21.29 1.18
CA ARG A 52 7.73 22.11 2.37
C ARG A 52 6.45 22.30 3.15
N LEU A 53 6.43 21.83 4.39
CA LEU A 53 5.27 21.98 5.24
C LEU A 53 5.13 23.43 5.72
N SER A 54 3.90 23.88 5.95
CA SER A 54 3.62 25.20 6.54
C SER A 54 3.99 25.27 8.03
N SER A 55 4.07 24.11 8.69
CA SER A 55 4.46 23.95 10.09
C SER A 55 5.27 22.66 10.24
N PRO A 56 6.24 22.59 11.17
CA PRO A 56 6.98 21.36 11.40
C PRO A 56 6.02 20.22 11.77
N LEU A 57 6.20 19.06 11.14
CA LEU A 57 5.46 17.85 11.43
C LEU A 57 6.25 16.96 12.37
N ASP A 58 5.59 16.54 13.45
CA ASP A 58 6.13 15.51 14.32
C ASP A 58 5.85 14.13 13.71
N CYS A 59 6.89 13.32 13.52
CA CYS A 59 6.81 12.01 12.92
C CYS A 59 7.44 10.92 13.81
N ALA A 60 6.83 9.75 13.81
CA ALA A 60 7.37 8.52 14.37
C ALA A 60 8.06 7.72 13.25
N PHE A 61 9.28 7.28 13.54
CA PHE A 61 10.09 6.40 12.69
C PHE A 61 10.38 5.14 13.50
N LEU A 62 9.94 3.99 13.03
CA LEU A 62 10.21 2.70 13.65
C LEU A 62 11.36 2.01 12.93
N TYR A 63 12.38 1.67 13.71
CA TYR A 63 13.54 0.91 13.26
C TYR A 63 13.44 -0.53 13.73
N ASP A 64 13.85 -1.46 12.87
CA ASP A 64 13.97 -2.88 13.17
C ASP A 64 15.18 -3.15 14.12
N PRO A 65 15.36 -4.40 14.59
CA PRO A 65 16.49 -4.76 15.44
C PRO A 65 17.88 -4.56 14.80
N ASP A 66 17.96 -4.56 13.47
CA ASP A 66 19.19 -4.31 12.70
C ASP A 66 19.44 -2.81 12.46
N GLY A 67 18.57 -1.94 12.97
CA GLY A 67 18.65 -0.49 12.84
C GLY A 67 18.21 0.05 11.49
N ARG A 68 17.55 -0.77 10.65
CA ARG A 68 16.96 -0.32 9.39
C ARG A 68 15.62 0.34 9.65
N LEU A 69 15.32 1.40 8.90
CA LEU A 69 14.01 2.02 8.96
C LEU A 69 12.98 1.02 8.39
N TRP A 70 12.02 0.63 9.21
CA TRP A 70 10.92 -0.24 8.80
C TRP A 70 9.73 0.59 8.32
N MET A 71 9.18 1.45 9.18
CA MET A 71 7.97 2.20 8.89
C MET A 71 8.03 3.60 9.47
N SER A 72 7.29 4.53 8.87
CA SER A 72 7.21 5.91 9.30
C SER A 72 5.81 6.47 9.08
N ASN A 73 5.50 7.62 9.68
CA ASN A 73 4.25 8.36 9.41
C ASN A 73 4.55 9.72 8.76
N THR A 74 5.47 9.72 7.78
CA THR A 74 5.85 10.89 6.98
C THR A 74 4.63 11.48 6.24
N PRO A 75 4.74 12.70 5.66
CA PRO A 75 3.62 13.30 4.93
C PRO A 75 3.06 12.41 3.81
N GLN A 76 3.92 11.66 3.09
CA GLN A 76 3.48 10.73 2.05
C GLN A 76 2.57 9.65 2.65
N GLU A 77 3.02 8.98 3.70
CA GLU A 77 2.23 7.95 4.40
C GLU A 77 0.92 8.50 4.96
N ARG A 78 0.94 9.71 5.52
CA ARG A 78 -0.28 10.36 6.02
C ARG A 78 -1.28 10.63 4.91
N MET A 79 -0.85 11.10 3.73
CA MET A 79 -1.72 11.30 2.58
C MET A 79 -2.34 9.99 2.11
N MET A 80 -1.53 8.94 1.95
CA MET A 80 -2.00 7.63 1.49
C MET A 80 -2.98 7.00 2.47
N MET A 81 -2.65 6.98 3.76
CA MET A 81 -3.55 6.42 4.78
C MET A 81 -4.82 7.25 4.94
N TYR A 82 -4.76 8.57 4.77
CA TYR A 82 -5.95 9.43 4.80
C TYR A 82 -6.86 9.18 3.60
N ASN A 83 -6.30 9.09 2.38
CA ASN A 83 -7.08 8.81 1.18
C ASN A 83 -7.77 7.45 1.24
N ASN A 84 -7.05 6.42 1.73
CA ASN A 84 -7.64 5.12 2.01
C ASN A 84 -8.74 5.22 3.09
N GLY A 85 -8.45 5.89 4.21
CA GLY A 85 -9.42 6.11 5.29
C GLY A 85 -10.71 6.81 4.82
N CYS A 86 -10.60 7.79 3.92
CA CYS A 86 -11.73 8.48 3.29
C CYS A 86 -12.65 7.58 2.46
N ARG A 87 -12.16 6.40 2.07
CA ARG A 87 -12.92 5.39 1.35
C ARG A 87 -13.45 4.31 2.28
N SER A 88 -13.04 4.27 3.54
CA SER A 88 -13.37 3.19 4.47
C SER A 88 -14.69 3.44 5.19
N TYR A 89 -15.46 2.37 5.36
CA TYR A 89 -16.73 2.42 6.10
C TYR A 89 -17.10 1.04 6.68
N GLY A 90 -18.01 1.05 7.66
CA GLY A 90 -18.58 -0.17 8.24
C GLY A 90 -17.56 -1.05 8.96
N ARG A 91 -17.69 -2.36 8.85
CA ARG A 91 -16.75 -3.32 9.43
C ARG A 91 -15.50 -3.43 8.56
N VAL A 92 -14.35 -3.11 9.14
CA VAL A 92 -13.09 -3.04 8.40
C VAL A 92 -12.15 -4.18 8.80
N LEU A 93 -11.68 -4.96 7.82
CA LEU A 93 -10.52 -5.84 7.99
C LEU A 93 -9.26 -5.09 7.55
N VAL A 94 -8.18 -5.25 8.32
CA VAL A 94 -6.88 -4.65 8.02
C VAL A 94 -5.82 -5.75 8.01
N GLY A 95 -5.10 -5.88 6.90
CA GLY A 95 -3.87 -6.67 6.82
C GLY A 95 -2.66 -5.78 7.00
N GLY A 96 -1.91 -5.98 8.09
CA GLY A 96 -0.79 -5.13 8.48
C GLY A 96 -1.21 -3.98 9.40
N LEU A 97 -0.56 -3.85 10.56
CA LEU A 97 -0.89 -2.84 11.56
C LEU A 97 -0.16 -1.51 11.29
N GLY A 98 1.02 -1.56 10.70
CA GLY A 98 1.90 -0.40 10.52
C GLY A 98 2.09 0.37 11.83
N LEU A 99 2.09 1.70 11.77
CA LEU A 99 2.07 2.57 12.96
C LEU A 99 0.66 2.87 13.50
N GLY A 100 -0.36 2.09 13.10
CA GLY A 100 -1.74 2.29 13.52
C GLY A 100 -2.38 3.57 12.97
N LEU A 101 -1.88 4.06 11.84
CA LEU A 101 -2.30 5.33 11.25
C LEU A 101 -3.64 5.21 10.49
N TYR A 102 -3.75 4.20 9.63
CA TYR A 102 -4.96 3.98 8.82
C TYR A 102 -6.24 3.85 9.67
N PRO A 103 -6.31 3.04 10.74
CA PRO A 103 -7.56 2.90 11.49
C PRO A 103 -8.02 4.22 12.14
N GLN A 104 -7.09 5.10 12.53
CA GLN A 104 -7.43 6.44 13.06
C GLN A 104 -8.10 7.31 11.98
N TYR A 105 -7.61 7.31 10.74
CA TYR A 105 -8.28 8.00 9.65
C TYR A 105 -9.62 7.36 9.27
N ALA A 106 -9.68 6.03 9.19
CA ALA A 106 -10.89 5.31 8.82
C ALA A 106 -12.02 5.43 9.87
N ALA A 107 -11.68 5.65 11.14
CA ALA A 107 -12.65 5.78 12.24
C ALA A 107 -13.24 7.19 12.39
N MET A 108 -12.51 8.22 11.95
CA MET A 108 -12.90 9.60 12.21
C MET A 108 -13.82 10.09 11.09
N GLY A 109 -15.09 10.38 11.41
CA GLY A 109 -16.14 10.83 10.48
C GLY A 109 -15.83 12.07 9.61
N ALA A 110 -14.67 12.71 9.78
CA ALA A 110 -14.13 13.70 8.85
C ALA A 110 -13.37 13.09 7.66
N ALA A 111 -13.04 11.80 7.73
CA ALA A 111 -12.39 11.01 6.70
C ALA A 111 -13.22 9.74 6.44
N GLY A 112 -13.22 8.76 7.35
CA GLY A 112 -13.93 7.49 7.16
C GLY A 112 -15.16 7.29 8.05
N GLU A 113 -15.94 6.26 7.74
CA GLU A 113 -17.17 5.86 8.44
C GLU A 113 -17.06 4.44 9.02
N ALA A 114 -15.86 4.02 9.43
CA ALA A 114 -15.65 2.70 10.03
C ALA A 114 -16.41 2.56 11.36
N THR A 115 -16.97 1.38 11.60
CA THR A 115 -17.73 1.05 12.83
C THR A 115 -17.01 0.05 13.73
N SER A 116 -16.05 -0.71 13.20
CA SER A 116 -15.23 -1.67 13.94
C SER A 116 -14.04 -2.14 13.11
N PHE A 117 -12.98 -2.59 13.77
CA PHE A 117 -11.78 -3.12 13.12
C PHE A 117 -11.45 -4.55 13.57
N THR A 118 -11.08 -5.38 12.61
CA THR A 118 -10.29 -6.60 12.80
C THR A 118 -8.96 -6.38 12.10
N ILE A 119 -7.84 -6.50 12.82
CA ILE A 119 -6.49 -6.31 12.27
C ILE A 119 -5.72 -7.62 12.38
N VAL A 120 -5.12 -8.05 11.27
CA VAL A 120 -4.20 -9.20 11.22
C VAL A 120 -2.79 -8.66 11.04
N GLU A 121 -1.95 -8.84 12.05
CA GLU A 121 -0.56 -8.36 12.08
C GLU A 121 0.41 -9.53 12.28
N HIS A 122 1.35 -9.71 11.36
CA HIS A 122 2.29 -10.83 11.42
C HIS A 122 3.21 -10.76 12.64
N SER A 123 3.73 -9.58 12.97
CA SER A 123 4.71 -9.39 14.02
C SER A 123 4.06 -9.11 15.38
N ALA A 124 4.18 -10.09 16.29
CA ALA A 124 3.79 -9.90 17.69
C ALA A 124 4.49 -8.69 18.35
N ALA A 125 5.73 -8.37 17.92
CA ALA A 125 6.46 -7.21 18.42
C ALA A 125 5.84 -5.89 17.94
N ILE A 126 5.47 -5.79 16.66
CA ILE A 126 4.78 -4.61 16.12
C ILE A 126 3.46 -4.41 16.83
N ARG A 127 2.68 -5.48 16.99
CA ARG A 127 1.43 -5.45 17.77
C ARG A 127 1.66 -4.92 19.18
N ALA A 128 2.63 -5.44 19.92
CA ALA A 128 2.91 -5.00 21.30
C ALA A 128 3.31 -3.51 21.38
N ILE A 129 3.99 -2.99 20.35
CA ILE A 129 4.40 -1.58 20.27
C ILE A 129 3.20 -0.66 19.96
N VAL A 130 2.32 -1.07 19.05
CA VAL A 130 1.35 -0.17 18.42
C VAL A 130 -0.04 -0.29 19.05
N GLU A 131 -0.46 -1.50 19.46
CA GLU A 131 -1.79 -1.77 20.02
C GLU A 131 -2.19 -0.83 21.18
N PRO A 132 -1.33 -0.50 22.16
CA PRO A 132 -1.71 0.40 23.24
C PRO A 132 -2.14 1.78 22.74
N THR A 133 -1.39 2.34 21.79
CA THR A 133 -1.68 3.65 21.17
C THR A 133 -2.99 3.58 20.39
N LEU A 134 -3.22 2.48 19.68
CA LEU A 134 -4.44 2.32 18.88
C LEU A 134 -5.69 2.17 19.76
N ARG A 135 -5.60 1.41 20.86
CA ARG A 135 -6.71 1.27 21.82
C ARG A 135 -7.03 2.56 22.55
N GLU A 136 -6.04 3.42 22.79
CA GLU A 136 -6.27 4.75 23.38
C GLU A 136 -6.91 5.71 22.38
N SER A 137 -6.51 5.65 21.11
CA SER A 137 -6.98 6.57 20.07
C SER A 137 -8.35 6.23 19.47
N LEU A 138 -8.78 4.96 19.53
CA LEU A 138 -10.04 4.51 18.95
C LEU A 138 -11.11 4.28 20.03
N SER A 139 -12.29 4.86 19.82
CA SER A 139 -13.50 4.57 20.61
C SER A 139 -14.34 3.42 20.03
N LEU A 140 -13.90 2.80 18.95
CA LEU A 140 -14.60 1.74 18.23
C LEU A 140 -14.14 0.34 18.69
N PRO A 141 -14.98 -0.70 18.52
CA PRO A 141 -14.55 -2.08 18.69
C PRO A 141 -13.31 -2.41 17.86
N LEU A 142 -12.29 -2.97 18.51
CA LEU A 142 -10.99 -3.26 17.93
C LEU A 142 -10.50 -4.64 18.38
N GLU A 143 -10.35 -5.53 17.40
CA GLU A 143 -9.70 -6.82 17.51
C GLU A 143 -8.38 -6.79 16.74
N ILE A 144 -7.31 -7.26 17.38
CA ILE A 144 -6.00 -7.43 16.73
C ILE A 144 -5.54 -8.86 16.96
N GLU A 145 -5.33 -9.57 15.87
CA GLU A 145 -4.80 -10.93 15.84
C GLU A 145 -3.36 -10.91 15.35
N THR A 146 -2.54 -11.77 15.96
CA THR A 146 -1.20 -12.03 15.43
C THR A 146 -1.29 -13.17 14.44
N GLY A 147 -1.03 -12.90 13.16
CA GLY A 147 -1.20 -13.89 12.10
C GLY A 147 -0.81 -13.38 10.73
N ASP A 148 -0.89 -14.26 9.74
CA ASP A 148 -0.63 -13.94 8.34
C ASP A 148 -1.94 -13.63 7.59
N ILE A 149 -2.00 -12.49 6.89
CA ILE A 149 -3.23 -12.05 6.23
C ILE A 149 -3.59 -12.92 5.03
N GLU A 150 -2.62 -13.48 4.31
CA GLU A 150 -2.87 -14.36 3.17
C GLU A 150 -3.48 -15.68 3.66
N GLN A 151 -2.92 -16.26 4.73
CA GLN A 151 -3.49 -17.44 5.39
C GLN A 151 -4.90 -17.17 5.90
N TRP A 152 -5.13 -15.99 6.51
CA TRP A 152 -6.45 -15.59 6.99
C TRP A 152 -7.47 -15.53 5.85
N LEU A 153 -7.13 -14.84 4.77
CA LEU A 153 -8.02 -14.67 3.61
C LEU A 153 -8.20 -15.95 2.79
N SER A 154 -7.24 -16.88 2.84
CA SER A 154 -7.37 -18.22 2.24
C SER A 154 -8.31 -19.14 3.04
N GLY A 155 -8.60 -18.80 4.29
CA GLY A 155 -9.52 -19.53 5.15
C GLY A 155 -11.00 -19.41 4.74
N PRO A 156 -11.89 -20.19 5.38
CA PRO A 156 -13.32 -20.08 5.14
C PRO A 156 -13.83 -18.68 5.50
N VAL A 157 -14.74 -18.15 4.69
CA VAL A 157 -15.40 -16.87 4.96
C VAL A 157 -16.36 -17.03 6.15
N THR A 158 -15.89 -16.68 7.35
CA THR A 158 -16.70 -16.67 8.59
C THR A 158 -17.36 -15.33 8.84
N THR A 159 -16.70 -14.25 8.39
CA THR A 159 -17.13 -12.85 8.56
C THR A 159 -16.99 -12.13 7.24
N ARG A 160 -17.97 -11.29 6.90
CA ARG A 160 -17.88 -10.36 5.77
C ARG A 160 -17.60 -8.94 6.24
N TYR A 161 -16.84 -8.21 5.44
CA TYR A 161 -16.35 -6.86 5.74
C TYR A 161 -16.82 -5.85 4.69
N ASP A 162 -17.19 -4.66 5.15
CA ASP A 162 -17.60 -3.55 4.29
C ASP A 162 -16.37 -2.88 3.65
N THR A 163 -15.24 -2.89 4.34
CA THR A 163 -13.95 -2.47 3.79
C THR A 163 -12.87 -3.49 4.17
N ILE A 164 -11.99 -3.82 3.23
CA ILE A 164 -10.74 -4.54 3.50
C ILE A 164 -9.60 -3.65 3.04
N PHE A 165 -8.66 -3.34 3.91
CA PHE A 165 -7.45 -2.58 3.59
C PHE A 165 -6.23 -3.46 3.84
N VAL A 166 -5.27 -3.47 2.91
CA VAL A 166 -4.05 -4.27 3.06
C VAL A 166 -2.81 -3.42 2.76
N ASP A 167 -1.87 -3.50 3.69
CA ASP A 167 -0.58 -2.79 3.73
C ASP A 167 0.46 -3.70 4.40
N THR A 168 0.94 -4.70 3.65
CA THR A 168 1.87 -5.73 4.17
C THR A 168 3.18 -5.83 3.41
N TRP A 169 3.43 -4.95 2.45
CA TRP A 169 4.68 -4.88 1.69
C TRP A 169 5.57 -3.75 2.19
N ASP A 170 6.88 -3.88 1.97
CA ASP A 170 7.90 -2.98 2.50
C ASP A 170 8.21 -1.78 1.59
N THR A 171 7.85 -1.86 0.31
CA THR A 171 8.16 -0.84 -0.69
C THR A 171 7.09 -0.71 -1.76
N LEU A 172 7.02 0.47 -2.40
CA LEU A 172 6.16 0.72 -3.55
C LEU A 172 6.88 0.32 -4.84
N ASP A 173 6.99 -0.99 -5.10
CA ASP A 173 7.60 -1.57 -6.30
C ASP A 173 6.57 -2.28 -7.17
N ALA A 174 6.55 -1.95 -8.47
CA ALA A 174 5.70 -2.61 -9.46
C ALA A 174 5.88 -4.15 -9.49
N ALA A 175 7.07 -4.66 -9.15
CA ALA A 175 7.34 -6.09 -9.09
C ALA A 175 6.44 -6.84 -8.10
N LEU A 176 5.82 -6.16 -7.13
CA LEU A 176 4.90 -6.74 -6.15
C LEU A 176 3.46 -6.89 -6.66
N LEU A 177 3.12 -6.32 -7.82
CA LEU A 177 1.75 -6.35 -8.35
C LEU A 177 1.17 -7.77 -8.46
N PRO A 178 1.90 -8.81 -8.91
CA PRO A 178 1.37 -10.18 -8.96
C PRO A 178 0.91 -10.71 -7.58
N THR A 179 1.75 -10.57 -6.56
CA THR A 179 1.43 -10.99 -5.18
C THR A 179 0.27 -10.17 -4.61
N ILE A 180 0.25 -8.84 -4.83
CA ILE A 180 -0.83 -7.96 -4.36
C ILE A 180 -2.16 -8.29 -5.06
N ASN A 181 -2.13 -8.61 -6.36
CA ASN A 181 -3.31 -9.02 -7.11
C ASN A 181 -3.86 -10.36 -6.58
N ALA A 182 -3.01 -11.32 -6.24
CA ALA A 182 -3.43 -12.57 -5.60
C ALA A 182 -4.11 -12.30 -4.25
N LEU A 183 -3.51 -11.43 -3.42
CA LEU A 183 -4.07 -11.06 -2.12
C LEU A 183 -5.38 -10.27 -2.23
N ARG A 184 -5.50 -9.41 -3.25
CA ARG A 184 -6.76 -8.76 -3.64
C ARG A 184 -7.82 -9.78 -3.98
N ASP A 185 -7.52 -10.76 -4.81
CA ASP A 185 -8.50 -11.74 -5.25
C ASP A 185 -9.02 -12.57 -4.06
N LEU A 186 -8.15 -12.89 -3.10
CA LEU A 186 -8.55 -13.48 -1.81
C LEU A 186 -9.43 -12.52 -1.00
N ALA A 187 -9.03 -11.25 -0.85
CA ALA A 187 -9.81 -10.24 -0.12
C ALA A 187 -11.22 -10.07 -0.67
N LEU A 188 -11.39 -10.08 -2.00
CA LEU A 188 -12.70 -9.92 -2.65
C LEU A 188 -13.72 -10.98 -2.20
N LEU A 189 -13.28 -12.19 -1.83
CA LEU A 189 -14.15 -13.27 -1.35
C LEU A 189 -14.79 -12.96 0.02
N HIS A 190 -14.11 -12.13 0.84
CA HIS A 190 -14.49 -11.76 2.20
C HIS A 190 -15.30 -10.46 2.27
N LEU A 191 -15.59 -9.81 1.15
CA LEU A 191 -16.39 -8.58 1.14
C LEU A 191 -17.87 -8.84 1.40
N ALA A 192 -18.50 -7.92 2.14
CA ALA A 192 -19.96 -7.80 2.21
C ALA A 192 -20.52 -7.37 0.84
N PRO A 193 -21.83 -7.54 0.58
CA PRO A 193 -22.46 -6.88 -0.54
C PRO A 193 -22.17 -5.38 -0.49
N HIS A 194 -21.67 -4.82 -1.59
CA HIS A 194 -21.19 -3.44 -1.65
C HIS A 194 -19.88 -3.14 -0.92
N GLY A 195 -19.20 -4.13 -0.33
CA GLY A 195 -17.90 -3.93 0.30
C GLY A 195 -16.80 -3.58 -0.69
N ARG A 196 -15.69 -3.00 -0.22
CA ARG A 196 -14.53 -2.66 -1.07
C ARG A 196 -13.19 -3.15 -0.53
N ALA A 197 -12.28 -3.46 -1.44
CA ALA A 197 -10.88 -3.73 -1.15
C ALA A 197 -10.02 -2.52 -1.52
N LEU A 198 -9.09 -2.17 -0.64
CA LEU A 198 -8.14 -1.07 -0.75
C LEU A 198 -6.73 -1.63 -0.57
N MET A 199 -5.82 -1.30 -1.49
CA MET A 199 -4.44 -1.81 -1.50
C MET A 199 -3.47 -0.64 -1.50
N TRP A 200 -2.62 -0.56 -0.47
CA TRP A 200 -1.76 0.60 -0.22
C TRP A 200 -0.78 0.91 -1.38
N GLY A 201 -0.94 2.06 -2.04
CA GLY A 201 -0.07 2.47 -3.14
C GLY A 201 -0.24 1.66 -4.42
N TYR A 202 -1.33 0.91 -4.57
CA TYR A 202 -1.56 0.07 -5.74
C TYR A 202 -1.50 0.86 -7.05
N ARG A 203 -2.25 1.97 -7.14
CA ARG A 203 -2.26 2.78 -8.37
C ARG A 203 -0.88 3.35 -8.68
N TRP A 204 -0.09 3.69 -7.66
CA TRP A 204 1.29 4.13 -7.83
C TRP A 204 2.17 3.04 -8.44
N MET A 205 2.10 1.82 -7.94
CA MET A 205 2.84 0.67 -8.51
C MET A 205 2.42 0.37 -9.95
N VAL A 206 1.12 0.48 -10.28
CA VAL A 206 0.66 0.38 -11.67
C VAL A 206 1.26 1.49 -12.54
N ARG A 207 1.38 2.74 -12.04
CA ARG A 207 2.04 3.83 -12.80
C ARG A 207 3.53 3.56 -13.02
N LEU A 208 4.23 3.02 -12.03
CA LEU A 208 5.63 2.62 -12.19
C LEU A 208 5.79 1.56 -13.29
N PHE A 209 4.88 0.59 -13.33
CA PHE A 209 4.84 -0.41 -14.40
C PHE A 209 4.53 0.21 -15.78
N GLU A 210 3.53 1.09 -15.87
CA GLU A 210 3.18 1.80 -17.11
C GLU A 210 4.36 2.62 -17.65
N GLU A 211 5.11 3.30 -16.77
CA GLU A 211 6.31 4.05 -17.14
C GLU A 211 7.43 3.13 -17.65
N ALA A 212 7.66 2.00 -16.97
CA ALA A 212 8.63 1.01 -17.45
C ALA A 212 8.24 0.41 -18.81
N CYS A 213 6.95 0.16 -19.04
CA CYS A 213 6.42 -0.26 -20.34
C CYS A 213 6.63 0.80 -21.42
N ARG A 214 6.42 2.09 -21.10
CA ARG A 214 6.68 3.19 -22.05
C ARG A 214 8.14 3.23 -22.49
N GLN A 215 9.06 3.08 -21.54
CA GLN A 215 10.50 3.03 -21.82
C GLN A 215 10.87 1.81 -22.68
N LEU A 216 10.34 0.64 -22.34
CA LEU A 216 10.53 -0.60 -23.11
C LEU A 216 9.99 -0.47 -24.55
N LEU A 217 8.79 0.09 -24.73
CA LEU A 217 8.14 0.20 -26.02
C LEU A 217 8.83 1.21 -26.95
N ALA A 218 9.54 2.19 -26.39
CA ALA A 218 10.39 3.14 -27.13
C ALA A 218 11.67 2.48 -27.70
N VAL A 219 12.07 1.31 -27.21
CA VAL A 219 13.18 0.52 -27.75
C VAL A 219 12.73 -0.20 -29.02
N SER A 220 13.61 -0.30 -30.02
CA SER A 220 13.29 -1.00 -31.26
C SER A 220 12.90 -2.46 -30.98
N PRO A 221 11.94 -3.06 -31.71
CA PRO A 221 11.44 -4.40 -31.39
C PRO A 221 12.54 -5.47 -31.30
N SER A 222 13.60 -5.36 -32.10
CA SER A 222 14.75 -6.27 -32.09
C SER A 222 15.65 -6.14 -30.86
N GLU A 223 15.63 -5.00 -30.17
CA GLU A 223 16.52 -4.70 -29.05
C GLU A 223 15.87 -4.91 -27.68
N ARG A 224 14.53 -5.02 -27.61
CA ARG A 224 13.77 -5.12 -26.34
C ARG A 224 14.23 -6.26 -25.43
N ARG A 225 14.57 -7.43 -25.98
CA ARG A 225 15.11 -8.55 -25.17
C ARG A 225 16.47 -8.22 -24.57
N GLY A 226 17.35 -7.60 -25.35
CA GLY A 226 18.64 -7.13 -24.85
C GLY A 226 18.50 -6.05 -23.77
N TRP A 227 17.49 -5.19 -23.91
CA TRP A 227 17.13 -4.18 -22.91
C TRP A 227 16.72 -4.84 -21.58
N LEU A 228 15.85 -5.87 -21.61
CA LEU A 228 15.47 -6.61 -20.38
C LEU A 228 16.69 -7.26 -19.71
N THR A 229 17.52 -7.98 -20.46
CA THR A 229 18.73 -8.63 -19.91
C THR A 229 19.72 -7.62 -19.29
N ALA A 230 19.81 -6.41 -19.85
CA ALA A 230 20.63 -5.35 -19.25
C ALA A 230 20.06 -4.86 -17.92
N GLY A 231 18.73 -4.81 -17.78
CA GLY A 231 18.01 -4.40 -16.58
C GLY A 231 17.99 -5.42 -15.43
N GLU A 232 18.18 -6.72 -15.72
CA GLU A 232 18.15 -7.79 -14.72
C GLU A 232 19.14 -7.58 -13.57
N ARG A 233 20.26 -6.89 -13.83
CA ARG A 233 21.26 -6.56 -12.81
C ARG A 233 20.73 -5.57 -11.76
N ALA A 234 19.76 -4.73 -12.13
CA ALA A 234 19.15 -3.75 -11.23
C ALA A 234 17.97 -4.35 -10.47
N SER A 235 17.09 -5.08 -11.16
CA SER A 235 15.97 -5.80 -10.54
C SER A 235 15.48 -6.93 -11.44
N ALA A 236 15.78 -8.18 -11.05
CA ALA A 236 15.36 -9.36 -11.80
C ALA A 236 13.83 -9.55 -11.80
N SER A 237 13.17 -9.28 -10.66
CA SER A 237 11.71 -9.40 -10.53
C SER A 237 10.97 -8.37 -11.38
N ALA A 238 11.43 -7.12 -11.40
CA ALA A 238 10.83 -6.09 -12.25
C ALA A 238 10.98 -6.41 -13.75
N MET A 239 12.14 -6.96 -14.16
CA MET A 239 12.33 -7.37 -15.56
C MET A 239 11.50 -8.62 -15.93
N ALA A 240 11.34 -9.56 -15.00
CA ALA A 240 10.46 -10.71 -15.19
C ALA A 240 9.02 -10.25 -15.47
N LEU A 241 8.52 -9.25 -14.73
CA LEU A 241 7.18 -8.68 -14.92
C LEU A 241 6.97 -8.03 -16.30
N LEU A 242 8.05 -7.53 -16.94
CA LEU A 242 7.99 -6.94 -18.28
C LEU A 242 8.11 -7.96 -19.42
N THR A 243 8.48 -9.22 -19.12
CA THR A 243 8.68 -10.24 -20.16
C THR A 243 7.43 -10.49 -21.00
N PRO A 244 6.21 -10.62 -20.42
CA PRO A 244 4.98 -10.78 -21.21
C PRO A 244 4.67 -9.59 -22.12
N VAL A 245 5.14 -8.38 -21.78
CA VAL A 245 5.01 -7.20 -22.64
C VAL A 245 5.87 -7.35 -23.90
N VAL A 246 7.11 -7.80 -23.76
CA VAL A 246 7.99 -8.05 -24.91
C VAL A 246 7.42 -9.12 -25.83
N ASP A 247 6.88 -10.19 -25.27
CA ASP A 247 6.29 -11.28 -26.05
C ASP A 247 5.00 -10.83 -26.76
N HIS A 248 4.15 -10.04 -26.11
CA HIS A 248 2.93 -9.50 -26.72
C HIS A 248 3.23 -8.58 -27.93
N PHE A 249 4.24 -7.71 -27.80
CA PHE A 249 4.63 -6.77 -28.84
C PHE A 249 5.80 -7.28 -29.72
N GLN A 250 6.03 -8.59 -29.77
CA GLN A 250 7.16 -9.16 -30.49
C GLN A 250 7.12 -8.80 -31.98
N GLY A 251 8.23 -8.23 -32.48
CA GLY A 251 8.39 -7.85 -33.89
C GLY A 251 7.53 -6.66 -34.34
N ARG A 252 6.80 -6.01 -33.43
CA ARG A 252 5.91 -4.88 -33.74
C ARG A 252 6.40 -3.60 -33.05
N ALA A 253 6.49 -2.52 -33.82
CA ALA A 253 6.56 -1.19 -33.23
C ALA A 253 5.19 -0.85 -32.59
N ALA A 254 5.21 -0.12 -31.48
CA ALA A 254 3.97 0.43 -30.92
C ALA A 254 3.63 1.70 -31.72
N GLU A 255 2.84 1.55 -32.79
CA GLU A 255 2.42 2.68 -33.63
C GLU A 255 1.53 3.64 -32.84
N ASP A 256 0.65 3.09 -31.99
CA ASP A 256 -0.11 3.81 -30.98
C ASP A 256 0.38 3.41 -29.59
N VAL A 257 1.08 4.34 -28.92
CA VAL A 257 1.64 4.12 -27.58
C VAL A 257 0.54 4.08 -26.52
N ASP A 258 -0.55 4.81 -26.71
CA ASP A 258 -1.63 4.87 -25.72
C ASP A 258 -2.45 3.59 -25.73
N GLU A 259 -2.74 3.03 -26.91
CA GLU A 259 -3.35 1.71 -27.05
C GLU A 259 -2.45 0.61 -26.44
N ALA A 260 -1.15 0.66 -26.71
CA ALA A 260 -0.19 -0.29 -26.16
C ALA A 260 -0.11 -0.23 -24.63
N LEU A 261 -0.14 0.98 -24.05
CA LEU A 261 -0.14 1.17 -22.60
C LEU A 261 -1.46 0.76 -21.95
N ALA A 262 -2.60 0.92 -22.63
CA ALA A 262 -3.87 0.40 -22.15
C ALA A 262 -3.83 -1.13 -21.99
N TRP A 263 -3.21 -1.84 -22.95
CA TRP A 263 -2.96 -3.28 -22.81
C TRP A 263 -2.01 -3.59 -21.65
N CYS A 264 -0.89 -2.87 -21.52
CA CYS A 264 0.07 -3.06 -20.43
C CYS A 264 -0.60 -2.89 -19.06
N ARG A 265 -1.40 -1.83 -18.90
CA ARG A 265 -2.19 -1.58 -17.70
C ARG A 265 -3.14 -2.73 -17.41
N HIS A 266 -3.85 -3.23 -18.42
CA HIS A 266 -4.74 -4.37 -18.27
C HIS A 266 -3.98 -5.62 -17.78
N TYR A 267 -2.81 -5.91 -18.35
CA TYR A 267 -1.94 -6.98 -17.88
C TYR A 267 -1.54 -6.80 -16.41
N ALA A 268 -1.06 -5.61 -16.02
CA ALA A 268 -0.62 -5.31 -14.66
C ALA A 268 -1.72 -5.48 -13.60
N ILE A 269 -2.97 -5.21 -13.96
CA ILE A 269 -4.12 -5.36 -13.06
C ILE A 269 -4.51 -6.84 -12.87
N HIS A 270 -4.19 -7.72 -13.82
CA HIS A 270 -4.66 -9.11 -13.82
C HIS A 270 -3.52 -10.13 -13.69
N CYS A 271 -2.26 -9.70 -13.61
CA CYS A 271 -1.14 -10.60 -13.38
C CYS A 271 -1.21 -11.17 -11.96
N VAL A 272 -0.92 -12.46 -11.83
CA VAL A 272 -0.78 -13.19 -10.57
C VAL A 272 0.43 -14.11 -10.71
N GLU A 273 1.07 -14.47 -9.59
CA GLU A 273 2.22 -15.40 -9.57
C GLU A 273 1.84 -16.83 -9.96
#